data_AF-A0AAF0TCY9-F1
#
_entry.id   AF-A0AAF0TCY9-F1
#
_cell.length_a   1.000
_cell.length_b   1.000
_cell.length_c   1.000
_cell.angle_alpha   90.00
_cell.angle_beta   90.00
_cell.angle_gamma   90.00
#
_symmetry.space_group_name_H-M   'P 1'
#
loop_
_entity.id
_entity.type
_entity.pdbx_description
1 polymer ?
#
loop_
_entity_poly.entity_id
_entity_poly.type
_entity_poly.pdbx_seq_one_letter_code
_entity_poly.pdbx_strand_id
1 'polypeptide(L)'
;MRGNGLSILKLSGNTWFRSRYDAKTPIHFVDANCVLCNTGHMENFDHIFYACPYSSYVWKAMLNWLGYHRQISSWESEVKWIILE
;
A
#
# COMPACT_ATOMS: atom_id res chain seq x y z
N MET A 1 -45.40 14.01 3.63
CA MET A 1 -44.39 14.98 3.16
C MET A 1 -43.01 14.34 3.22
N ARG A 2 -42.43 13.96 2.07
CA ARG A 2 -40.99 13.71 1.90
C ARG A 2 -40.64 14.18 0.51
N GLY A 3 -40.08 15.39 0.42
CA GLY A 3 -39.63 15.96 -0.84
C GLY A 3 -38.31 15.31 -1.25
N ASN A 4 -38.31 14.61 -2.38
CA ASN A 4 -37.08 14.18 -3.03
C ASN A 4 -36.54 15.39 -3.80
N GLY A 5 -35.64 16.15 -3.16
CA GLY A 5 -34.90 17.23 -3.81
C GLY A 5 -33.90 16.64 -4.81
N LEU A 6 -34.36 16.41 -6.05
CA LEU A 6 -33.49 16.20 -7.20
C LEU A 6 -32.92 17.56 -7.61
N SER A 7 -31.67 17.83 -7.26
CA SER A 7 -30.94 18.96 -7.85
C SER A 7 -30.56 18.60 -9.29
N ILE A 8 -31.47 18.83 -10.23
CA ILE A 8 -31.18 18.73 -11.67
C ILE A 8 -30.40 19.99 -12.06
N LEU A 9 -29.08 19.87 -12.22
CA LEU A 9 -28.31 20.89 -12.93
C LEU A 9 -28.46 20.61 -14.44
N LYS A 10 -29.22 21.46 -15.14
CA LYS A 10 -29.26 21.47 -16.60
C LYS A 10 -27.95 22.05 -17.13
N LEU A 11 -27.14 21.23 -17.79
CA LEU A 11 -26.22 21.71 -18.81
C LEU A 11 -26.61 21.03 -20.13
N SER A 12 -26.90 21.87 -21.11
CA SER A 12 -27.19 21.59 -22.52
C SER A 12 -26.83 20.17 -23.03
N GLY A 13 -27.84 19.42 -23.48
CA GLY A 13 -27.67 18.22 -24.31
C GLY A 13 -28.34 16.96 -23.74
N ASN A 14 -28.91 16.13 -24.61
CA ASN A 14 -29.66 14.92 -24.25
C ASN A 14 -28.75 13.72 -23.87
N THR A 15 -27.60 14.00 -23.25
CA THR A 15 -26.64 12.98 -22.83
C THR A 15 -26.67 12.83 -21.32
N TRP A 16 -27.26 11.73 -20.87
CA TRP A 16 -27.27 11.33 -19.47
C TRP A 16 -25.91 10.71 -19.11
N PHE A 17 -24.97 11.50 -18.59
CA PHE A 17 -23.75 10.94 -17.98
C PHE A 17 -24.08 10.48 -16.56
N ARG A 18 -24.29 9.18 -16.38
CA ARG A 18 -24.35 8.57 -15.05
C ARG A 18 -22.93 8.44 -14.52
N SER A 19 -22.47 9.47 -13.83
CA SER A 19 -21.25 9.34 -13.04
C SER A 19 -21.51 8.36 -11.89
N ARG A 20 -20.87 7.19 -11.92
CA ARG A 20 -20.76 6.30 -10.76
C ARG A 20 -19.69 6.86 -9.82
N TYR A 21 -19.94 8.04 -9.25
CA TYR A 21 -19.31 8.40 -7.99
C TYR A 21 -20.32 8.03 -6.90
N ASP A 22 -20.18 6.83 -6.35
CA ASP A 22 -20.97 6.38 -5.19
C ASP A 22 -20.51 7.19 -3.97
N ALA A 23 -21.23 8.28 -3.65
CA ALA A 23 -20.97 9.17 -2.52
C ALA A 23 -21.25 8.53 -1.13
N LYS A 24 -21.04 7.22 -0.98
CA LYS A 24 -21.36 6.43 0.21
C LYS A 24 -20.19 5.65 0.81
N THR A 25 -19.01 5.65 0.20
CA THR A 25 -17.83 5.09 0.85
C THR A 25 -17.15 6.19 1.67
N PRO A 26 -17.15 6.12 3.01
CA PRO A 26 -16.20 6.90 3.78
C PRO A 26 -14.80 6.58 3.25
N ILE A 27 -13.92 7.57 3.18
CA ILE A 27 -12.50 7.33 2.95
C ILE A 27 -12.08 6.32 4.03
N HIS A 28 -11.87 5.06 3.64
CA HIS A 28 -11.56 3.99 4.57
C HIS A 28 -10.20 4.33 5.19
N PHE A 29 -10.17 4.62 6.49
CA PHE A 29 -8.93 4.82 7.21
C PHE A 29 -8.24 3.46 7.28
N VAL A 30 -7.27 3.25 6.40
CA VAL A 30 -6.43 2.06 6.41
C VAL A 30 -5.58 2.15 7.67
N ASP A 31 -5.65 1.12 8.52
CA ASP A 31 -4.77 1.02 9.67
C ASP A 31 -3.32 1.07 9.16
N ALA A 32 -2.53 1.98 9.71
CA ALA A 32 -1.14 2.15 9.36
C ALA A 32 -0.25 1.07 9.98
N ASN A 33 -0.81 0.08 10.68
CA ASN A 33 -0.06 -1.04 11.24
C ASN A 33 0.36 -2.04 10.15
N CYS A 34 1.57 -2.59 10.29
CA CYS A 34 2.11 -3.58 9.39
C CYS A 34 1.32 -4.89 9.48
N VAL A 35 0.65 -5.22 8.38
CA VAL A 35 -0.18 -6.42 8.27
C VAL A 35 0.62 -7.72 8.26
N LEU A 36 1.91 -7.64 7.91
CA LEU A 36 2.77 -8.81 7.72
C LEU A 36 3.25 -9.42 9.04
N CYS A 37 3.52 -8.58 10.04
CA CYS A 37 4.07 -9.03 11.32
C CYS A 37 3.07 -8.94 12.47
N ASN A 38 2.00 -8.15 12.31
CA ASN A 38 0.96 -7.93 13.32
C ASN A 38 1.51 -7.55 14.71
N THR A 39 2.65 -6.85 14.76
CA THR A 39 3.29 -6.40 16.00
C THR A 39 2.86 -4.99 16.42
N GLY A 40 1.92 -4.37 15.69
CA GLY A 40 1.51 -2.97 15.89
C GLY A 40 2.58 -1.94 15.49
N HIS A 41 3.61 -2.34 14.74
CA HIS A 41 4.54 -1.40 14.14
C HIS A 41 3.91 -0.72 12.93
N MET A 42 4.21 0.56 12.72
CA MET A 42 3.77 1.28 11.54
C MET A 42 4.34 0.63 10.26
N GLU A 43 3.47 0.39 9.30
CA GLU A 43 3.79 0.00 7.95
C GLU A 43 4.41 1.19 7.23
N ASN A 44 5.74 1.19 7.19
CA ASN A 44 6.51 2.12 6.40
C ASN A 44 7.63 1.36 5.67
N PHE A 45 8.33 2.07 4.79
CA PHE A 45 9.41 1.51 3.98
C PHE A 45 10.48 0.83 4.86
N ASP A 46 10.95 1.53 5.90
CA ASP A 46 12.01 0.99 6.75
C ASP A 46 11.57 -0.28 7.50
N HIS A 47 10.33 -0.29 7.97
CA HIS A 47 9.77 -1.44 8.62
C HIS A 47 9.62 -2.62 7.65
N ILE A 48 8.93 -2.45 6.52
CA ILE A 48 8.69 -3.55 5.57
C ILE A 48 9.99 -4.18 5.10
N PHE A 49 11.02 -3.40 4.78
CA PHE A 49 12.23 -3.95 4.16
C PHE A 49 13.29 -4.39 5.18
N TYR A 50 13.42 -3.72 6.33
CA TYR A 50 14.58 -3.93 7.22
C TYR A 50 14.24 -4.38 8.64
N ALA A 51 13.06 -4.03 9.17
CA ALA A 51 12.71 -4.33 10.57
C ALA A 51 11.58 -5.36 10.73
N CYS A 52 10.78 -5.61 9.69
CA CYS A 52 9.65 -6.52 9.74
C CYS A 52 10.16 -7.97 9.80
N PRO A 53 9.86 -8.73 10.87
CA PRO A 53 10.38 -10.10 11.03
C PRO A 53 9.86 -11.05 9.95
N TYR A 54 8.60 -10.87 9.51
CA TYR A 54 8.02 -11.68 8.44
C TYR A 54 8.71 -11.40 7.10
N SER A 55 8.85 -10.13 6.73
CA SER A 55 9.50 -9.74 5.49
C SER A 55 10.97 -10.18 5.48
N SER A 56 11.71 -9.95 6.57
CA SER A 56 13.11 -10.37 6.71
C SER A 56 13.28 -11.88 6.48
N TYR A 57 12.35 -12.70 6.99
CA TYR A 57 12.34 -14.14 6.74
C TYR A 57 12.19 -14.48 5.25
N VAL A 58 11.23 -13.85 4.56
CA VAL A 58 10.99 -14.06 3.12
C VAL A 58 12.21 -13.69 2.29
N TRP A 59 12.77 -12.52 2.52
CA TRP A 59 13.96 -12.06 1.81
C TRP A 59 15.18 -12.96 2.05
N LYS A 60 15.40 -13.42 3.29
CA LYS A 60 16.47 -14.37 3.61
C LYS A 60 16.28 -15.69 2.87
N ALA A 61 15.05 -16.18 2.76
CA ALA A 61 14.75 -17.38 1.97
C ALA A 61 15.06 -17.17 0.48
N MET A 62 14.67 -16.04 -0.09
CA MET A 62 14.96 -15.69 -1.48
C MET A 62 16.46 -15.60 -1.76
N LEU A 63 17.23 -14.91 -0.91
CA LEU A 63 18.68 -14.81 -1.05
C LEU A 63 19.35 -16.17 -0.99
N ASN A 64 18.95 -17.03 -0.05
CA ASN A 64 19.46 -18.39 0.03
C ASN A 64 19.14 -19.21 -1.23
N TRP A 65 17.96 -19.05 -1.82
CA TRP A 65 17.61 -19.72 -3.10
C TRP A 65 18.47 -19.24 -4.27
N LEU A 66 18.91 -17.99 -4.24
CA LEU A 66 19.83 -17.42 -5.22
C LEU A 66 21.31 -17.73 -4.90
N GLY A 67 21.61 -18.43 -3.80
CA GLY A 67 22.97 -18.76 -3.38
C GLY A 67 23.70 -17.65 -2.62
N TYR A 68 23.00 -16.57 -2.25
CA TYR A 68 23.58 -15.48 -1.46
C TYR A 68 23.37 -15.72 0.04
N HIS A 69 24.46 -15.95 0.77
CA HIS A 69 24.45 -16.16 2.23
C HIS A 69 24.69 -14.87 3.00
N ARG A 70 23.88 -13.84 2.73
CA ARG A 70 23.98 -12.53 3.38
C ARG A 70 22.76 -12.18 4.23
N GLN A 71 22.98 -11.28 5.18
CA GLN A 71 21.92 -10.64 5.96
C GLN A 71 21.53 -9.34 5.26
N ILE A 72 20.23 -9.06 5.22
CA ILE A 72 19.71 -7.79 4.69
C ILE A 72 20.09 -6.69 5.67
N SER A 73 20.54 -5.56 5.14
CA SER A 73 20.93 -4.39 5.91
C SER A 73 20.18 -3.15 5.42
N SER A 74 20.57 -1.95 5.86
CA SER A 74 19.92 -0.70 5.46
C SER A 74 19.84 -0.54 3.95
N TRP A 75 18.90 0.28 3.50
CA TRP A 75 18.75 0.61 2.08
C TRP A 75 20.06 1.03 1.42
N GLU A 76 20.86 1.90 2.07
CA GLU A 76 22.13 2.33 1.46
C GLU A 76 23.12 1.19 1.29
N SER A 77 23.07 0.19 2.18
CA SER A 77 23.94 -0.98 2.12
C SER A 77 23.51 -1.92 1.00
N GLU A 78 22.21 -2.11 0.81
CA GLU A 78 21.64 -2.89 -0.30
C GLU A 78 21.94 -2.24 -1.66
N VAL A 79 21.73 -0.93 -1.80
CA VAL A 79 22.01 -0.20 -3.03
C VAL A 79 23.49 -0.26 -3.39
N LYS A 80 24.38 -0.09 -2.41
CA LYS A 80 25.82 -0.24 -2.63
C LYS A 80 26.18 -1.64 -3.10
N TRP A 81 25.58 -2.67 -2.51
CA TRP A 81 25.84 -4.06 -2.91
C TRP A 81 25.42 -4.30 -4.37
N ILE A 82 24.21 -3.92 -4.76
CA ILE A 82 23.67 -4.14 -6.12
C ILE A 82 24.46 -3.36 -7.19
N ILE A 83 25.00 -2.18 -6.86
CA ILE A 83 25.74 -1.34 -7.83
C ILE A 83 27.21 -1.77 -7.95
N LEU A 84 27.76 -2.43 -6.93
CA LEU A 84 29.18 -2.79 -6.87
C LEU A 84 29.48 -4.26 -7.26
N GLU A 85 28.45 -5.10 -7.42
CA GLU A 85 28.51 -6.41 -8.08
C GLU A 85 28.26 -6.31 -9.58
#